data_AF-A0A7I9ZC44-F1
#
_entry.id   AF-A0A7I9ZC44-F1
#
_cell.length_a   1.000
_cell.length_b   1.000
_cell.length_c   1.000
_cell.angle_alpha   90.00
_cell.angle_beta   90.00
_cell.angle_gamma   90.00
#
_symmetry.space_group_name_H-M   'P 1'
#
loop_
_entity.id
_entity.type
_entity.pdbx_description
1 polymer ?
#
loop_
_entity_poly.entity_id
_entity_poly.type
_entity_poly.pdbx_seq_one_letter_code
_entity_poly.pdbx_strand_id
1 'polypeptide(L)'
;METATAQQRLCGAYELAARAVQVDTNGSEKAFARIALTNSATLLHNASDDPALDEQHRGAARALATAYLTDAAKSSEGVATDSEFQAAVADVNAKDAAMKQVCGVG
;
A
#
# COMPACT_ATOMS: atom_id res chain seq x y z
N MET A 1 3.38 -25.52 4.06
CA MET A 1 2.47 -25.14 5.16
C MET A 1 1.60 -23.98 4.70
N GLU A 2 0.34 -23.94 5.12
CA GLU A 2 -0.65 -22.95 4.65
C GLU A 2 -0.23 -21.50 4.92
N THR A 3 0.33 -21.20 6.09
CA THR A 3 0.85 -19.86 6.44
C THR A 3 1.92 -19.37 5.46
N ALA A 4 2.90 -20.21 5.11
CA ALA A 4 3.96 -19.81 4.17
C ALA A 4 3.39 -19.52 2.77
N THR A 5 2.40 -20.29 2.33
CA THR A 5 1.69 -20.03 1.06
C THR A 5 0.91 -18.72 1.12
N ALA A 6 0.24 -18.43 2.23
CA ALA A 6 -0.51 -17.19 2.42
C ALA A 6 0.43 -15.97 2.44
N GLN A 7 1.57 -16.06 3.14
CA GLN A 7 2.63 -15.04 3.13
C GLN A 7 3.16 -14.78 1.72
N GLN A 8 3.46 -15.84 0.96
CA GLN A 8 3.92 -15.71 -0.43
C GLN A 8 2.89 -15.01 -1.32
N ARG A 9 1.60 -15.33 -1.18
CA ARG A 9 0.52 -14.67 -1.93
C ARG A 9 0.41 -13.20 -1.58
N LEU A 10 0.46 -12.87 -0.28
CA LEU A 10 0.43 -11.49 0.18
C LEU A 10 1.61 -10.68 -0.37
N CYS A 11 2.81 -11.23 -0.29
CA CYS A 11 4.02 -10.54 -0.74
C CYS A 11 4.06 -10.38 -2.26
N GLY A 12 3.56 -11.35 -3.03
CA GLY A 12 3.38 -11.17 -4.48
C GLY A 12 2.33 -10.09 -4.82
N ALA A 13 1.24 -10.02 -4.06
CA ALA A 13 0.25 -8.95 -4.19
C ALA A 13 0.85 -7.58 -3.85
N TYR A 14 1.70 -7.52 -2.82
CA TYR A 14 2.45 -6.32 -2.44
C TYR A 14 3.42 -5.85 -3.53
N GLU A 15 4.21 -6.74 -4.12
CA GLU A 15 5.15 -6.37 -5.20
C GLU A 15 4.42 -5.76 -6.40
N LEU A 16 3.28 -6.34 -6.79
CA LEU A 16 2.44 -5.81 -7.86
C LEU A 16 1.87 -4.43 -7.50
N ALA A 17 1.31 -4.29 -6.29
CA ALA A 17 0.78 -3.03 -5.77
C ALA A 17 1.86 -1.93 -5.73
N ALA A 18 3.01 -2.22 -5.11
CA ALA A 18 4.12 -1.28 -4.99
C ALA A 18 4.64 -0.84 -6.36
N ARG A 19 4.72 -1.77 -7.33
CA ARG A 19 5.13 -1.44 -8.70
C ARG A 19 4.12 -0.52 -9.39
N ALA A 20 2.82 -0.79 -9.27
CA ALA A 20 1.78 0.05 -9.85
C ALA A 20 1.81 1.47 -9.26
N VAL A 21 1.86 1.58 -7.93
CA VAL A 21 1.98 2.87 -7.23
C VAL A 21 3.23 3.61 -7.69
N GLN A 22 4.39 2.94 -7.74
CA GLN A 22 5.64 3.57 -8.18
C GLN A 22 5.55 4.12 -9.61
N VAL A 23 4.96 3.39 -10.54
CA VAL A 23 4.87 3.82 -11.95
C VAL A 23 3.94 5.04 -12.06
N ASP A 24 2.74 4.95 -11.50
CA ASP A 24 1.72 5.97 -11.74
C ASP A 24 1.91 7.24 -10.90
N THR A 25 2.51 7.14 -9.71
CA THR A 25 2.85 8.32 -8.89
C THR A 25 4.03 9.13 -9.41
N ASN A 26 4.89 8.50 -10.22
CA ASN A 26 5.98 9.20 -10.93
C ASN A 26 5.56 9.72 -12.32
N GLY A 27 4.32 9.47 -12.74
CA GLY A 27 3.76 10.00 -13.98
C GLY A 27 3.24 11.44 -13.85
N SER A 28 2.78 12.01 -14.97
CA SER A 28 2.18 13.36 -14.99
C SER A 28 0.68 13.37 -14.65
N GLU A 29 0.01 12.22 -14.74
CA GLU A 29 -1.44 12.11 -14.60
C GLU A 29 -1.85 11.82 -13.14
N LYS A 30 -2.23 12.87 -12.40
CA LYS A 30 -2.67 12.76 -10.98
C LYS A 30 -3.85 11.80 -10.77
N ALA A 31 -4.68 11.60 -11.81
CA ALA A 31 -5.77 10.63 -11.74
C ALA A 31 -5.25 9.20 -11.70
N PHE A 32 -4.22 8.86 -12.48
CA PHE A 32 -3.62 7.52 -12.47
C PHE A 32 -2.93 7.24 -11.14
N ALA A 33 -2.20 8.21 -10.57
CA ALA A 33 -1.62 8.08 -9.24
C ALA A 33 -2.67 7.71 -8.17
N ARG A 34 -3.80 8.44 -8.13
CA ARG A 34 -4.90 8.15 -7.19
C ARG A 34 -5.55 6.79 -7.43
N ILE A 35 -5.77 6.41 -8.69
CA ILE A 35 -6.32 5.09 -9.06
C ILE A 35 -5.37 3.96 -8.64
N ALA A 36 -4.07 4.12 -8.86
CA ALA A 36 -3.07 3.15 -8.47
C ALA A 36 -3.06 2.93 -6.95
N LEU A 37 -3.14 4.00 -6.17
CA LEU A 37 -3.24 3.94 -4.71
C LEU A 37 -4.50 3.18 -4.27
N THR A 38 -5.68 3.51 -4.81
CA THR A 38 -6.94 2.85 -4.42
C THR A 38 -6.95 1.38 -4.82
N ASN A 39 -6.53 1.05 -6.04
CA ASN A 39 -6.50 -0.34 -6.51
C ASN A 39 -5.51 -1.18 -5.69
N SER A 40 -4.34 -0.61 -5.40
CA SER A 40 -3.31 -1.26 -4.58
C SER A 40 -3.75 -1.48 -3.14
N ALA A 41 -4.47 -0.52 -2.56
CA ALA A 41 -5.06 -0.69 -1.24
C ALA A 41 -6.08 -1.84 -1.20
N THR A 42 -6.96 -1.93 -2.20
CA THR A 42 -7.92 -3.04 -2.31
C THR A 42 -7.20 -4.38 -2.49
N LEU A 43 -6.15 -4.44 -3.31
CA LEU A 43 -5.36 -5.64 -3.51
C LEU A 43 -4.72 -6.13 -2.20
N LEU A 44 -4.11 -5.22 -1.44
CA LEU A 44 -3.51 -5.52 -0.14
C LEU A 44 -4.54 -5.93 0.91
N HIS A 45 -5.69 -5.26 0.98
CA HIS A 45 -6.76 -5.64 1.90
C HIS A 45 -7.27 -7.05 1.62
N ASN A 46 -7.60 -7.35 0.37
CA ASN A 46 -8.10 -8.67 -0.02
C ASN A 46 -7.08 -9.78 0.30
N ALA A 47 -5.79 -9.53 0.05
CA ALA A 47 -4.74 -10.50 0.39
C ALA A 47 -4.56 -10.65 1.91
N SER A 48 -4.78 -9.59 2.70
CA SER A 48 -4.65 -9.60 4.16
C SER A 48 -5.75 -10.40 4.89
N ASP A 49 -6.85 -10.71 4.20
CA ASP A 49 -7.99 -11.43 4.78
C ASP A 49 -7.81 -12.96 4.78
N ASP A 50 -6.69 -13.47 4.25
CA ASP A 50 -6.35 -14.88 4.37
C ASP A 50 -6.17 -15.26 5.86
N PRO A 51 -6.98 -16.19 6.40
CA PRO A 51 -6.94 -16.56 7.81
C PRO A 51 -5.63 -17.27 8.20
N ALA A 52 -4.90 -17.84 7.25
CA ALA A 52 -3.62 -18.51 7.51
C ALA A 52 -2.45 -17.54 7.68
N LEU A 53 -2.63 -16.24 7.38
CA LEU A 53 -1.63 -15.20 7.63
C LEU A 53 -1.43 -14.97 9.13
N ASP A 54 -0.17 -14.78 9.51
CA ASP A 54 0.15 -14.24 10.83
C ASP A 54 -0.21 -12.74 10.92
N GLU A 55 -0.25 -12.27 12.17
CA GLU A 55 -0.67 -10.91 12.47
C GLU A 55 0.32 -9.84 11.98
N GLN A 56 1.61 -10.16 11.87
CA GLN A 56 2.62 -9.20 11.41
C GLN A 56 2.41 -8.88 9.92
N HIS A 57 2.21 -9.90 9.09
CA HIS A 57 1.90 -9.75 7.66
C HIS A 57 0.57 -9.07 7.43
N ARG A 58 -0.47 -9.53 8.12
CA ARG A 58 -1.80 -8.93 8.03
C ARG A 58 -1.79 -7.46 8.45
N GLY A 59 -1.16 -7.15 9.58
CA GLY A 59 -1.08 -5.79 10.12
C GLY A 59 -0.33 -4.84 9.20
N ALA A 60 0.83 -5.24 8.68
CA ALA A 60 1.62 -4.42 7.76
C ALA A 60 0.86 -4.12 6.47
N ALA A 61 0.21 -5.12 5.88
CA ALA A 61 -0.57 -4.95 4.65
C ALA A 61 -1.78 -4.03 4.85
N ARG A 62 -2.53 -4.20 5.94
CA ARG A 62 -3.69 -3.34 6.25
C ARG A 62 -3.27 -1.90 6.56
N ALA A 63 -2.13 -1.72 7.23
CA ALA A 63 -1.59 -0.39 7.51
C ALA A 63 -1.18 0.32 6.22
N LEU A 64 -0.47 -0.35 5.32
CA LEU A 64 -0.10 0.21 4.02
C LEU A 64 -1.33 0.50 3.14
N ALA A 65 -2.33 -0.39 3.12
CA ALA A 65 -3.59 -0.16 2.40
C ALA A 65 -4.30 1.11 2.91
N THR A 66 -4.36 1.29 4.24
CA THR A 66 -4.95 2.49 4.85
C THR A 66 -4.18 3.76 4.49
N ALA A 67 -2.84 3.69 4.49
CA ALA A 67 -1.99 4.81 4.11
C ALA A 67 -2.22 5.21 2.64
N TYR A 68 -2.30 4.24 1.71
CA TYR A 68 -2.63 4.50 0.31
C TYR A 68 -3.99 5.18 0.12
N LEU A 69 -5.03 4.71 0.83
CA LEU A 69 -6.36 5.35 0.78
C LEU A 69 -6.33 6.78 1.33
N THR A 70 -5.57 7.00 2.40
CA THR A 70 -5.41 8.33 3.01
C THR A 70 -4.68 9.29 2.09
N ASP A 71 -3.60 8.84 1.44
CA ASP A 71 -2.86 9.63 0.46
C ASP A 71 -3.71 9.96 -0.78
N ALA A 72 -4.45 8.98 -1.30
CA ALA A 72 -5.39 9.20 -2.41
C ALA A 72 -6.46 10.25 -2.06
N ALA A 73 -7.00 10.22 -0.84
CA ALA A 73 -7.97 11.22 -0.38
C ALA A 73 -7.34 12.61 -0.26
N LYS A 74 -6.18 12.72 0.42
CA LYS A 74 -5.51 14.00 0.66
C LYS A 74 -4.90 14.64 -0.58
N SER A 75 -4.57 13.85 -1.60
CA SER A 75 -4.09 14.36 -2.90
C SER A 75 -5.17 15.03 -3.74
N SER A 76 -6.45 14.95 -3.34
CA SER A 76 -7.55 15.60 -4.05
C SER A 76 -7.59 17.10 -3.77
N GLU A 77 -7.91 17.87 -4.82
CA GLU A 77 -7.92 19.34 -4.76
C GLU A 77 -8.86 19.86 -3.68
N GLY A 78 -8.35 20.74 -2.82
CA GLY A 78 -9.11 21.35 -1.73
C GLY A 78 -9.35 20.48 -0.50
N VAL A 79 -8.88 19.21 -0.48
CA VAL A 79 -9.07 18.30 0.66
C VAL A 79 -8.03 18.50 1.76
N ALA A 80 -6.79 18.79 1.40
CA ALA A 80 -5.68 18.92 2.34
C ALA A 80 -4.78 20.10 1.98
N THR A 81 -4.11 20.65 2.99
CA THR A 81 -2.96 21.54 2.80
C THR A 81 -1.75 20.77 2.26
N ASP A 82 -0.79 21.47 1.68
CA ASP A 82 0.45 20.86 1.20
C ASP A 82 1.19 20.09 2.29
N SER A 83 1.22 20.61 3.53
CA SER A 83 1.87 19.93 4.66
C SER A 83 1.14 18.64 5.07
N GLU A 84 -0.18 18.64 5.06
CA GLU A 84 -1.00 17.45 5.37
C GLU A 84 -0.87 16.37 4.31
N PHE A 85 -0.73 16.76 3.04
CA PHE A 85 -0.45 15.84 1.93
C PHE A 85 0.97 15.26 2.04
N GLN A 86 2.00 16.10 2.26
CA GLN A 86 3.37 15.61 2.46
C GLN A 86 3.49 14.66 3.67
N ALA A 87 2.72 14.89 4.74
CA ALA A 87 2.65 13.96 5.86
C ALA A 87 2.02 12.61 5.48
N ALA A 88 1.05 12.59 4.57
CA ALA A 88 0.45 11.34 4.07
C ALA A 88 1.44 10.55 3.19
N VAL A 89 2.17 11.23 2.31
CA VAL A 89 3.23 10.64 1.51
C VAL A 89 4.33 10.05 2.40
N ALA A 90 4.74 10.77 3.45
CA ALA A 90 5.71 10.26 4.42
C ALA A 90 5.19 9.01 5.16
N ASP A 91 3.90 8.98 5.52
CA ASP A 91 3.30 7.82 6.14
C ASP A 91 3.26 6.61 5.19
N VAL A 92 2.90 6.81 3.91
CA VAL A 92 2.98 5.77 2.87
C VAL A 92 4.38 5.18 2.79
N ASN A 93 5.42 6.04 2.72
CA ASN A 93 6.82 5.57 2.66
C ASN A 93 7.21 4.76 3.91
N ALA A 94 6.76 5.18 5.10
CA ALA A 94 7.03 4.45 6.33
C ALA A 94 6.34 3.08 6.36
N LYS A 95 5.08 2.99 5.90
CA LYS A 95 4.33 1.73 5.84
C LYS A 95 4.83 0.81 4.72
N ASP A 96 5.28 1.36 3.60
CA ASP A 96 5.93 0.62 2.53
C ASP A 96 7.22 -0.03 3.02
N ALA A 97 8.07 0.72 3.73
CA ALA A 97 9.29 0.17 4.34
C ALA A 97 9.00 -0.98 5.33
N ALA A 98 7.95 -0.87 6.14
CA ALA A 98 7.53 -1.94 7.03
C ALA A 98 7.06 -3.18 6.23
N MET A 99 6.30 -2.99 5.16
CA MET A 99 5.83 -4.09 4.30
C MET A 99 6.99 -4.78 3.58
N LYS A 100 7.98 -4.02 3.09
CA LYS A 100 9.25 -4.55 2.53
C LYS A 100 9.97 -5.45 3.51
N GLN A 101 10.15 -4.98 4.75
CA GLN A 101 10.80 -5.76 5.80
C GLN A 101 10.09 -7.08 6.07
N VAL A 102 8.76 -7.05 6.15
CA VAL A 102 7.94 -8.25 6.39
C VAL A 102 8.03 -9.23 5.24
N CYS A 103 8.03 -8.75 4.00
CA CYS A 103 8.12 -9.59 2.80
C CYS A 103 9.56 -9.96 2.41
N GLY A 104 10.58 -9.46 3.10
CA GLY A 104 11.98 -9.72 2.77
C GLY A 104 12.43 -9.13 1.43
N VAL A 105 11.75 -8.08 0.95
CA VAL A 105 12.05 -7.40 -0.32
C VAL A 105 12.91 -6.16 -0.02
N GLY A 106 14.09 -6.07 -0.63
CA GLY A 106 15.06 -4.98 -0.46
C GLY A 106 15.20 -4.14 -1.71
#